data_AF-A0A2N1SI53-F1
#
_entry.id   AF-A0A2N1SI53-F1
#
_cell.length_a   1.000
_cell.length_b   1.000
_cell.length_c   1.000
_cell.angle_alpha   90.00
_cell.angle_beta   90.00
_cell.angle_gamma   90.00
#
_symmetry.space_group_name_H-M   'P 1'
#
loop_
_entity.id
_entity.type
_entity.pdbx_description
1 polymer ?
#
loop_
_entity_poly.entity_id
_entity_poly.type
_entity_poly.pdbx_seq_one_letter_code
_entity_poly.pdbx_strand_id
1 'polypeptide(L)'
;MDSFFSFFRKAFGVLRQINRDRATDMIEFELKELENIFTLMIIGGFVGMPSPPAPIAIELLPLLERELTIMLSRSDFAQDPLGALMGVLEVD
;
A
#
# COMPACT_ATOMS: atom_id res chain seq x y z
N MET A 1 29.21 34.67 4.09
CA MET A 1 27.75 34.89 3.94
C MET A 1 27.10 33.88 2.98
N ASP A 2 27.85 33.24 2.08
CA ASP A 2 27.30 32.38 1.01
C ASP A 2 26.80 31.00 1.46
N SER A 3 27.38 30.46 2.55
CA SER A 3 26.94 29.19 3.15
C SER A 3 25.48 29.25 3.62
N PHE A 4 25.08 30.37 4.24
CA PHE A 4 23.74 30.57 4.79
C PHE A 4 22.67 30.61 3.69
N PHE A 5 22.98 31.23 2.55
CA PHE A 5 22.07 31.33 1.41
C PHE A 5 21.87 29.98 0.71
N SER A 6 22.95 29.20 0.60
CA SER A 6 22.88 27.83 0.05
C SER A 6 22.05 26.89 0.93
N PHE A 7 22.15 27.05 2.26
CA PHE A 7 21.36 26.29 3.22
C PHE A 7 19.87 26.64 3.11
N PHE A 8 19.52 27.92 3.02
CA PHE A 8 18.14 28.36 2.83
C PHE A 8 17.51 27.82 1.54
N ARG A 9 18.28 27.79 0.44
CA ARG A 9 17.82 27.25 -0.84
C ARG A 9 17.58 25.74 -0.77
N LYS A 10 18.45 24.99 -0.07
CA LYS A 10 18.26 23.55 0.17
C LYS A 10 17.05 23.30 1.06
N ALA A 11 16.91 24.04 2.16
CA ALA A 11 15.77 23.92 3.07
C ALA A 11 14.44 24.20 2.35
N PHE A 12 14.39 25.23 1.49
CA PHE A 12 13.20 25.53 0.68
C PHE A 12 12.89 24.42 -0.34
N GLY A 13 13.91 23.80 -0.94
CA GLY A 13 13.74 22.64 -1.81
C GLY A 13 13.13 21.44 -1.08
N VAL A 14 13.63 21.13 0.12
CA VAL A 14 13.10 20.04 0.97
C VAL A 14 11.66 20.31 1.40
N LEU A 15 11.34 21.53 1.84
CA LEU A 15 9.97 21.91 2.19
C LEU A 15 8.99 21.79 1.02
N ARG A 16 9.42 22.20 -0.18
CA ARG A 16 8.60 22.07 -1.40
C ARG A 16 8.36 20.61 -1.76
N GLN A 17 9.37 19.76 -1.59
CA GLN A 17 9.25 18.32 -1.82
C GLN A 17 8.26 17.70 -0.83
N ILE A 18 8.43 17.95 0.48
CA ILE A 18 7.53 17.45 1.53
C ILE A 18 6.09 17.88 1.29
N ASN A 19 5.86 19.14 0.91
CA ASN A 19 4.51 19.65 0.67
C ASN A 19 3.87 19.01 -0.58
N ARG A 20 4.68 18.68 -1.58
CA ARG A 20 4.20 18.00 -2.79
C ARG A 20 3.86 16.54 -2.49
N ASP A 21 4.68 15.87 -1.69
CA ASP A 21 4.47 14.48 -1.28
C ASP A 21 3.21 14.39 -0.40
N ARG A 22 3.05 15.29 0.58
CA ARG A 22 1.86 15.32 1.45
C ARG A 22 0.55 15.76 0.79
N ALA A 23 0.59 16.28 -0.44
CA ALA A 23 -0.59 16.84 -1.08
C ALA A 23 -1.66 15.77 -1.39
N THR A 24 -1.23 14.52 -1.62
CA THR A 24 -2.11 13.40 -1.98
C THR A 24 -2.18 12.30 -0.92
N ASP A 25 -1.33 12.34 0.11
CA ASP A 25 -1.24 11.32 1.18
C ASP A 25 -2.62 10.86 1.70
N MET A 26 -3.52 11.80 2.00
CA MET A 26 -4.85 11.47 2.52
C MET A 26 -5.71 10.71 1.51
N ILE A 27 -5.68 11.13 0.24
CA ILE A 27 -6.47 10.51 -0.83
C ILE A 27 -5.91 9.12 -1.15
N GLU A 28 -4.58 8.96 -1.14
CA GLU A 28 -3.93 7.66 -1.31
C GLU A 28 -4.29 6.69 -0.18
N PHE A 29 -4.35 7.19 1.05
CA PHE A 29 -4.83 6.41 2.19
C PHE A 29 -6.29 5.97 2.02
N GLU A 30 -7.19 6.90 1.66
CA GLU A 30 -8.60 6.59 1.43
C GLU A 30 -8.81 5.58 0.30
N LEU A 31 -8.08 5.72 -0.81
CA LEU A 31 -8.11 4.79 -1.93
C LEU A 31 -7.72 3.38 -1.47
N LYS A 32 -6.65 3.26 -0.69
CA LYS A 32 -6.18 1.99 -0.16
C LYS A 32 -7.20 1.33 0.76
N GLU A 33 -7.85 2.10 1.62
CA GLU A 33 -8.93 1.59 2.48
C GLU A 33 -10.13 1.11 1.66
N LEU A 34 -10.51 1.82 0.60
CA LEU A 34 -11.56 1.38 -0.32
C LEU A 34 -11.20 0.08 -1.06
N GLU A 35 -9.96 -0.06 -1.50
CA GLU A 35 -9.45 -1.28 -2.15
C GLU A 35 -9.45 -2.48 -1.17
N ASN A 36 -9.10 -2.25 0.10
CA ASN A 36 -9.22 -3.26 1.15
C ASN A 36 -10.68 -3.68 1.39
N ILE A 37 -11.59 -2.72 1.52
CA ILE A 37 -13.02 -3.00 1.71
C ILE A 37 -13.59 -3.73 0.49
N PHE A 38 -13.24 -3.30 -0.73
CA PHE A 38 -13.64 -3.96 -1.97
C PHE A 38 -13.20 -5.42 -2.01
N THR A 39 -11.94 -5.68 -1.63
CA THR A 39 -11.40 -7.03 -1.49
C THR A 39 -12.23 -7.85 -0.48
N LEU A 40 -12.48 -7.31 0.71
CA LEU A 40 -13.30 -7.98 1.72
C LEU A 40 -14.74 -8.23 1.25
N MET A 41 -15.34 -7.34 0.45
CA MET A 41 -16.67 -7.59 -0.10
C MET A 41 -16.67 -8.77 -1.07
N ILE A 42 -15.69 -8.87 -1.97
CA ILE A 42 -15.67 -9.90 -3.02
C ILE A 42 -15.23 -11.26 -2.49
N ILE A 43 -14.13 -11.33 -1.72
CA ILE A 43 -13.56 -12.58 -1.21
C ILE A 43 -13.84 -12.85 0.27
N GLY A 44 -14.47 -11.92 1.00
CA GLY A 44 -14.83 -12.12 2.40
C GLY A 44 -15.85 -13.21 2.65
N GLY A 45 -16.58 -13.65 1.61
CA GLY A 45 -17.43 -14.85 1.67
C GLY A 45 -16.68 -16.09 2.14
N PHE A 46 -15.37 -16.21 1.82
CA PHE A 46 -14.53 -17.31 2.29
C PHE A 46 -14.21 -17.26 3.79
N VAL A 47 -14.43 -16.11 4.43
CA VAL A 47 -14.20 -15.88 5.87
C VAL A 47 -15.52 -15.64 6.62
N GLY A 48 -16.66 -15.92 5.98
CA GLY A 48 -18.00 -15.77 6.59
C GLY A 48 -18.55 -14.35 6.61
N MET A 49 -17.94 -13.42 5.86
CA MET A 49 -18.49 -12.07 5.65
C MET A 49 -19.51 -12.07 4.50
N PRO A 50 -20.48 -11.13 4.52
CA PRO A 50 -21.42 -10.99 3.41
C PRO A 50 -20.66 -10.66 2.11
N SER A 51 -20.89 -11.45 1.08
CA SER A 51 -20.34 -11.25 -0.27
C SER A 51 -21.46 -10.99 -1.28
N PRO A 52 -21.19 -10.24 -2.36
CA PRO A 52 -22.17 -10.03 -3.41
C PRO A 52 -22.49 -11.36 -4.11
N PRO A 53 -23.64 -11.45 -4.82
CA PRO A 53 -23.98 -12.63 -5.61
C PRO A 53 -22.84 -13.05 -6.53
N ALA A 54 -22.60 -14.37 -6.63
CA ALA A 54 -21.46 -14.94 -7.36
C ALA A 54 -21.26 -14.41 -8.80
N PRO A 55 -22.32 -14.16 -9.62
CA PRO A 55 -22.12 -13.58 -10.96
C PRO A 55 -21.45 -12.21 -10.93
N ILE A 56 -21.86 -11.36 -9.98
CA ILE A 56 -21.31 -10.00 -9.80
C ILE A 56 -19.88 -10.09 -9.28
N ALA A 57 -19.65 -10.98 -8.31
CA ALA A 57 -18.30 -11.19 -7.77
C ALA A 57 -17.32 -11.61 -8.87
N ILE A 58 -17.70 -12.54 -9.75
CA ILE A 58 -16.86 -13.04 -10.85
C ILE A 58 -16.56 -11.94 -11.87
N GLU A 59 -17.55 -11.10 -12.21
CA GLU A 59 -17.35 -9.97 -13.13
C GLU A 59 -16.35 -8.94 -12.57
N LEU A 60 -16.32 -8.77 -11.24
CA LEU A 60 -15.47 -7.84 -10.54
C LEU A 60 -14.10 -8.42 -10.16
N LEU A 61 -13.91 -9.74 -10.20
CA LEU A 61 -12.64 -10.41 -9.87
C LEU A 61 -11.41 -9.84 -10.60
N PRO A 62 -11.45 -9.49 -11.91
CA PRO A 62 -10.28 -8.94 -12.60
C PRO A 62 -9.77 -7.63 -11.99
N LEU A 63 -10.63 -6.85 -11.33
CA LEU A 63 -10.24 -5.60 -10.67
C LEU A 63 -9.42 -5.83 -9.39
N LEU A 64 -9.39 -7.06 -8.87
CA LEU A 64 -8.63 -7.46 -7.68
C LEU A 64 -7.23 -7.99 -7.99
N GLU A 65 -6.79 -8.01 -9.24
CA GLU A 65 -5.49 -8.59 -9.64
C GLU A 65 -4.33 -8.09 -8.76
N ARG A 66 -4.27 -6.78 -8.52
CA ARG A 66 -3.23 -6.16 -7.70
C ARG A 66 -3.28 -6.62 -6.26
N GLU A 67 -4.46 -6.62 -5.65
CA GLU A 67 -4.62 -6.98 -4.24
C GLU A 67 -4.41 -8.47 -4.00
N LEU A 68 -4.85 -9.33 -4.92
CA LEU A 68 -4.54 -10.77 -4.89
C LEU A 68 -3.04 -11.02 -5.00
N THR A 69 -2.33 -10.30 -5.87
CA THR A 69 -0.87 -10.39 -5.99
C THR A 69 -0.17 -9.98 -4.69
N ILE A 70 -0.64 -8.91 -4.04
CA ILE A 70 -0.12 -8.46 -2.75
C ILE A 70 -0.40 -9.51 -1.66
N MET A 71 -1.62 -10.05 -1.59
CA MET A 71 -1.98 -11.09 -0.62
C MET A 71 -1.15 -12.36 -0.79
N LEU A 72 -0.93 -12.81 -2.03
CA LEU A 72 -0.10 -13.98 -2.33
C LEU A 72 1.35 -13.75 -1.93
N SER A 73 1.95 -12.61 -2.31
CA SER A 73 3.33 -12.30 -1.92
C SER A 73 3.49 -12.23 -0.40
N ARG A 74 2.51 -11.71 0.34
CA ARG A 74 2.50 -11.72 1.81
C ARG A 74 2.34 -13.11 2.39
N SER A 75 1.53 -13.96 1.76
CA SER A 75 1.37 -15.36 2.17
C SER A 75 2.66 -16.16 2.02
N ASP A 76 3.46 -15.90 0.98
CA ASP A 76 4.76 -16.56 0.81
C ASP A 76 5.71 -16.23 1.97
N PHE A 77 5.71 -14.98 2.44
CA PHE A 77 6.47 -14.58 3.63
C PHE A 77 5.91 -15.12 4.95
N ALA A 78 4.66 -15.63 4.98
CA ALA A 78 4.08 -16.18 6.21
C ALA A 78 4.75 -17.48 6.67
N GLN A 79 5.41 -18.21 5.76
CA GLN A 79 6.15 -19.44 6.08
C GLN A 79 7.51 -19.15 6.74
N ASP A 80 8.16 -18.02 6.42
CA ASP A 80 9.39 -17.57 7.08
C ASP A 80 9.41 -16.03 7.30
N PRO A 81 8.63 -15.56 8.30
CA PRO A 81 8.56 -14.13 8.59
C PRO A 81 9.86 -13.58 9.20
N LEU A 82 10.69 -14.42 9.83
CA LEU A 82 11.97 -14.01 10.40
C LEU A 82 13.04 -13.85 9.32
N GLY A 83 13.11 -14.75 8.33
CA GLY A 83 14.01 -14.62 7.18
C GLY A 83 13.70 -13.39 6.33
N ALA A 84 12.41 -13.06 6.14
CA ALA A 84 12.00 -11.83 5.46
C ALA A 84 12.48 -10.56 6.19
N LEU A 85 12.36 -10.53 7.53
CA LEU A 85 12.83 -9.41 8.35
C LEU A 85 14.35 -9.29 8.37
N MET A 86 15.06 -10.43 8.46
CA MET A 86 16.53 -10.48 8.39
C MET A 86 17.06 -9.99 7.05
N GLY A 87 16.40 -10.34 5.93
CA GLY A 87 16.77 -9.85 4.60
C GLY A 87 16.56 -8.34 4.40
N VAL A 88 15.52 -7.76 5.01
CA VAL A 88 15.29 -6.30 5.00
C VAL A 88 16.32 -5.55 5.86
N LEU A 89 16.83 -6.20 6.91
CA LEU A 89 17.80 -5.60 7.82
C LEU A 89 19.25 -5.70 7.31
N GLU A 90 19.50 -6.25 6.11
CA GLU A 90 20.84 -6.50 5.53
C GLU A 90 21.81 -7.12 6.55
N VAL A 91 21.32 -8.04 7.39
CA VAL A 91 22.16 -8.73 8.38
C VAL A 91 22.86 -9.89 7.69
N ASP A 92 24.19 -9.79 7.55
CA ASP A 92 25.09 -10.91 7.20
C ASP A 92 25.17 -11.97 8.31
#